data_AF-A0A497GBG0-F1
#
_entry.id   AF-A0A497GBG0-F1
#
_cell.length_a   1.000
_cell.length_b   1.000
_cell.length_c   1.000
_cell.angle_alpha   90.00
_cell.angle_beta   90.00
_cell.angle_gamma   90.00
#
_symmetry.space_group_name_H-M   'P 1'
#
loop_
_entity.id
_entity.type
_entity.pdbx_description
1 polymer ?
#
loop_
_entity_poly.entity_id
_entity_poly.type
_entity_poly.pdbx_seq_one_letter_code
_entity_poly.pdbx_strand_id
1 'polypeptide(L)'
;MTVDEFFQSIYMVCKSSNSFGGKLKPDKVEEFKKKAAEKAEKKSEIAGFLVKYEFKGASISFIPPNSVIIIMKDEASQEDVKNLLNELLE
;
A
#
# COMPACT_ATOMS: atom_id res chain seq x y z
N MET A 1 -1.76 15.14 -1.09
CA MET A 1 -2.82 14.28 -0.50
C MET A 1 -2.17 13.49 0.61
N THR A 2 -2.80 13.36 1.76
CA THR A 2 -2.19 12.64 2.89
C THR A 2 -2.71 11.22 3.00
N VAL A 3 -1.90 10.35 3.60
CA VAL A 3 -2.25 8.95 3.84
C VAL A 3 -3.55 8.82 4.64
N ASP A 4 -3.83 9.77 5.55
CA ASP A 4 -5.02 9.78 6.38
C ASP A 4 -6.30 10.14 5.59
N GLU A 5 -6.18 10.73 4.40
CA GLU A 5 -7.31 10.91 3.48
C GLU A 5 -7.73 9.56 2.87
N PHE A 6 -6.78 8.68 2.59
CA PHE A 6 -6.98 7.39 1.91
C PHE A 6 -7.25 6.23 2.86
N PHE A 7 -6.57 6.18 4.01
CA PHE A 7 -6.60 5.04 4.91
C PHE A 7 -7.48 5.31 6.13
N GLN A 8 -8.29 4.31 6.49
CA GLN A 8 -8.98 4.22 7.79
C GLN A 8 -8.00 3.86 8.91
N SER A 9 -7.04 2.99 8.61
CA SER A 9 -6.05 2.51 9.58
C SER A 9 -4.83 1.95 8.87
N ILE A 10 -3.66 2.13 9.47
CA ILE A 10 -2.42 1.43 9.11
C ILE A 10 -1.90 0.79 10.40
N TYR A 11 -1.49 -0.47 10.32
CA TYR A 11 -1.05 -1.26 11.46
C TYR A 11 0.07 -2.23 11.06
N MET A 12 0.91 -2.60 12.01
CA MET A 12 1.92 -3.65 11.81
C MET A 12 1.24 -5.02 11.80
N VAL A 13 1.51 -5.83 10.78
CA VAL A 13 1.01 -7.21 10.65
C VAL A 13 2.01 -8.20 11.23
N CYS A 14 3.28 -8.05 10.85
CA CYS A 14 4.34 -8.95 11.29
C CYS A 14 5.68 -8.20 11.31
N LYS A 15 6.29 -8.12 12.49
CA LYS A 15 7.56 -7.41 12.68
C LYS A 15 8.74 -8.12 12.00
N SER A 16 8.79 -9.46 12.04
CA SER A 16 9.91 -10.22 11.48
C SER A 16 9.98 -10.18 9.95
N SER A 17 8.86 -9.92 9.28
CA SER A 17 8.79 -9.77 7.82
C SER A 17 8.57 -8.32 7.38
N ASN A 18 8.76 -7.35 8.29
CA ASN A 18 8.54 -5.91 8.04
C ASN A 18 7.25 -5.62 7.25
N SER A 19 6.17 -6.28 7.68
CA SER A 19 4.89 -6.30 6.97
C SER A 19 3.85 -5.49 7.71
N PHE A 20 3.12 -4.67 6.95
CA PHE A 20 2.11 -3.74 7.42
C PHE A 20 0.81 -3.94 6.66
N GLY A 21 -0.29 -3.72 7.36
CA GLY A 21 -1.63 -3.74 6.82
C GLY A 21 -2.18 -2.33 6.79
N GLY A 22 -2.87 -2.00 5.70
CA GLY A 22 -3.62 -0.78 5.54
C GLY A 22 -5.05 -1.11 5.15
N LYS A 23 -6.01 -0.42 5.76
CA LYS A 23 -7.40 -0.46 5.33
C LYS A 23 -7.75 0.88 4.68
N LEU A 24 -8.08 0.86 3.40
CA LEU A 24 -8.51 2.04 2.64
C LEU A 24 -9.94 2.41 3.00
N LYS A 25 -10.26 3.70 2.91
CA LYS A 25 -11.66 4.16 2.90
C LYS A 25 -12.33 3.66 1.62
N PRO A 26 -13.59 3.18 1.68
CA PRO A 26 -14.26 2.59 0.52
C PRO A 26 -14.31 3.49 -0.72
N ASP A 27 -14.51 4.80 -0.52
CA ASP A 27 -14.55 5.82 -1.57
C ASP A 27 -13.18 6.15 -2.18
N LYS A 28 -12.08 5.71 -1.54
CA LYS A 28 -10.70 5.98 -1.95
C LYS A 28 -10.00 4.81 -2.62
N VAL A 29 -10.65 3.65 -2.73
CA VAL A 29 -10.06 2.43 -3.30
C VAL A 29 -9.64 2.62 -4.76
N GLU A 30 -10.54 3.13 -5.60
CA GLU A 30 -10.26 3.29 -7.03
C GLU A 30 -9.22 4.38 -7.29
N GLU A 31 -9.26 5.48 -6.52
CA GLU A 31 -8.27 6.57 -6.58
C GLU A 31 -6.87 6.06 -6.15
N PHE A 32 -6.80 5.24 -5.11
CA PHE A 32 -5.55 4.61 -4.65
C PHE A 32 -4.94 3.75 -5.75
N LYS A 33 -5.74 2.86 -6.35
CA LYS A 33 -5.28 1.97 -7.43
C LYS A 33 -4.76 2.76 -8.63
N LYS A 34 -5.45 3.84 -9.01
CA LYS A 34 -5.03 4.70 -10.12
C LYS A 34 -3.67 5.32 -9.83
N LYS A 35 -3.50 5.96 -8.67
CA LYS A 35 -2.22 6.57 -8.27
C LYS A 35 -1.10 5.55 -8.15
N ALA A 36 -1.38 4.38 -7.58
CA ALA A 36 -0.41 3.29 -7.50
C ALA A 36 0.00 2.81 -8.90
N ALA A 37 -0.92 2.69 -9.85
CA ALA A 37 -0.61 2.31 -11.23
C ALA A 37 0.16 3.39 -12.00
N GLU A 38 0.00 4.66 -11.65
CA GLU A 38 0.73 5.78 -12.29
C GLU A 38 2.17 5.91 -11.79
N LYS A 39 2.44 5.55 -10.54
CA LYS A 39 3.73 5.81 -9.87
C LYS A 39 4.56 4.60 -9.51
N ALA A 40 3.92 3.45 -9.33
CA ALA A 40 4.59 2.21 -8.96
C ALA A 40 4.62 1.23 -10.13
N GLU A 41 5.64 0.37 -10.13
CA GLU A 41 5.74 -0.65 -11.15
C GLU A 41 4.78 -1.80 -10.83
N LYS A 42 3.82 -2.08 -11.72
CA LYS A 42 2.94 -3.23 -11.58
C LYS A 42 3.75 -4.51 -11.84
N LYS A 43 3.97 -5.31 -10.79
CA LYS A 43 4.74 -6.57 -10.87
C LYS A 43 3.88 -7.75 -11.28
N SER A 44 2.67 -7.83 -10.74
CA SER A 44 1.75 -8.93 -11.04
C SER A 44 0.30 -8.57 -10.79
N GLU A 45 -0.57 -9.28 -11.48
CA GLU A 45 -2.00 -9.31 -11.21
C GLU A 45 -2.44 -10.77 -11.18
N ILE A 46 -3.09 -11.17 -10.10
CA ILE A 46 -3.55 -12.54 -9.90
C ILE A 46 -5.06 -12.53 -9.94
N ALA A 47 -5.62 -13.30 -10.89
CA ALA A 47 -7.05 -13.49 -11.09
C ALA A 47 -7.86 -12.18 -11.23
N GLY A 48 -7.24 -11.07 -11.66
CA GLY A 48 -7.90 -9.76 -11.79
C GLY A 48 -8.28 -9.09 -10.47
N PHE A 49 -7.96 -9.69 -9.31
CA PHE A 49 -8.38 -9.22 -8.00
C PHE A 49 -7.21 -8.75 -7.13
N LEU A 50 -6.10 -9.49 -7.12
CA LEU A 50 -4.93 -9.13 -6.34
C LEU A 50 -3.91 -8.46 -7.25
N VAL A 51 -3.62 -7.19 -6.98
CA VAL A 51 -2.63 -6.43 -7.76
C VAL A 51 -1.43 -6.14 -6.87
N LYS A 52 -0.24 -6.48 -7.38
CA LYS A 52 1.03 -6.23 -6.70
C LYS A 52 1.79 -5.14 -7.43
N TYR A 53 2.19 -4.13 -6.68
CA TYR A 53 3.03 -3.02 -7.10
C TYR A 53 4.36 -3.07 -6.36
N GLU A 54 5.41 -2.54 -7.00
CA GLU A 54 6.69 -2.27 -6.37
C GLU A 54 6.99 -0.78 -6.46
N PHE A 55 7.32 -0.18 -5.32
CA PHE A 55 7.64 1.24 -5.22
C PHE A 55 8.75 1.45 -4.22
N LYS A 56 9.88 2.04 -4.67
CA LYS A 56 11.06 2.33 -3.84
C LYS A 56 11.53 1.15 -2.98
N GLY A 57 11.48 -0.06 -3.53
CA GLY A 57 11.88 -1.28 -2.83
C GLY A 57 10.85 -1.84 -1.84
N ALA A 58 9.67 -1.21 -1.69
CA ALA A 58 8.54 -1.77 -0.98
C ALA A 58 7.59 -2.49 -1.95
N SER A 59 7.04 -3.62 -1.49
CA SER A 59 6.01 -4.37 -2.19
C SER A 59 4.64 -4.01 -1.64
N ILE A 60 3.75 -3.51 -2.50
CA ILE A 60 2.41 -3.04 -2.13
C ILE A 60 1.39 -3.92 -2.84
N SER A 61 0.65 -4.71 -2.07
CA SER A 61 -0.38 -5.62 -2.59
C SER A 61 -1.76 -5.10 -2.25
N PHE A 62 -2.58 -4.82 -3.26
CA PHE A 62 -3.99 -4.53 -3.08
C PHE A 62 -4.77 -5.84 -2.97
N ILE A 63 -5.60 -5.94 -1.93
CA ILE A 63 -6.47 -7.07 -1.64
C ILE A 63 -7.91 -6.52 -1.54
N PRO A 64 -8.82 -6.92 -2.44
CA PRO A 64 -10.21 -6.51 -2.38
C PRO A 64 -10.86 -6.91 -1.04
N PRO A 65 -11.82 -6.14 -0.53
CA PRO A 65 -12.42 -4.97 -1.18
C PRO A 65 -11.65 -3.65 -0.97
N ASN A 66 -10.88 -3.52 0.11
CA ASN A 66 -10.22 -2.25 0.48
C ASN A 66 -8.96 -2.44 1.34
N SER A 67 -8.32 -3.59 1.26
CA SER A 67 -7.13 -3.90 2.04
C SER A 67 -5.87 -3.70 1.21
N VAL A 68 -4.80 -3.29 1.88
CA VAL A 68 -3.46 -3.16 1.31
C VAL A 68 -2.47 -3.82 2.25
N ILE A 69 -1.58 -4.63 1.70
CA ILE A 69 -0.43 -5.17 2.43
C ILE A 69 0.82 -4.50 1.89
N ILE A 70 1.61 -3.92 2.79
CA ILE A 70 2.89 -3.29 2.47
C ILE A 70 3.99 -4.12 3.11
N ILE A 71 4.95 -4.56 2.30
CA ILE A 71 6.13 -5.29 2.77
C ILE A 71 7.34 -4.41 2.44
N MET A 72 8.02 -3.97 3.49
CA MET A 72 9.23 -3.17 3.38
C MET A 72 10.44 -4.09 3.24
N LYS A 73 11.40 -3.72 2.39
CA LYS A 73 12.65 -4.49 2.21
C LYS A 73 13.51 -4.48 3.48
N ASP A 74 13.58 -3.32 4.12
CA ASP A 74 14.38 -3.08 5.32
C ASP A 74 13.49 -2.88 6.55
N GLU A 75 14.08 -2.90 7.74
CA GLU A 75 13.34 -2.60 8.97
C GLU A 75 12.74 -1.20 8.89
N ALA A 76 11.43 -1.12 9.10
CA ALA A 76 10.68 0.11 8.94
C ALA A 76 9.74 0.29 10.13
N SER A 77 9.51 1.53 10.51
CA SER A 77 8.45 1.92 11.44
C SER A 77 7.13 2.13 10.69
N GLN A 78 6.04 2.27 11.45
CA GLN A 78 4.76 2.66 10.87
C GLN A 78 4.83 4.05 10.21
N GLU A 79 5.67 4.95 10.71
CA GLU A 79 5.85 6.29 10.15
C GLU A 79 6.55 6.25 8.80
N ASP A 80 7.56 5.40 8.63
CA ASP A 80 8.24 5.18 7.35
C ASP A 80 7.28 4.69 6.27
N VAL A 81 6.37 3.78 6.64
CA VAL A 81 5.32 3.29 5.75
C VAL A 81 4.35 4.40 5.37
N LYS A 82 3.95 5.26 6.33
CA LYS A 82 3.10 6.42 6.02
C LYS A 82 3.79 7.37 5.06
N ASN A 83 5.08 7.64 5.25
CA ASN A 83 5.87 8.49 4.36
C ASN A 83 5.95 7.90 2.95
N LEU A 84 6.28 6.61 2.83
CA LEU A 84 6.31 5.92 1.54
C LEU A 84 4.95 5.97 0.82
N LEU A 85 3.85 5.78 1.55
CA LEU A 85 2.51 5.86 0.99
C LEU A 85 2.12 7.31 0.62
N ASN A 86 2.54 8.32 1.37
CA ASN A 86 2.36 9.72 0.98
C ASN A 86 3.04 10.00 -0.37
N GLU A 87 4.30 9.59 -0.52
CA GLU A 87 5.03 9.77 -1.77
C GLU A 87 4.38 9.03 -2.95
N LEU A 88 3.81 7.83 -2.69
CA LEU A 88 3.01 7.12 -3.69
C LEU A 88 1.72 7.88 -4.03
N LEU A 89 1.15 8.64 -3.10
CA LEU A 89 -0.15 9.30 -3.24
C LEU A 89 -0.08 10.78 -3.64
N GLU A 90 1.11 11.40 -3.72
CA GLU A 90 1.29 12.80 -4.17
C GLU A 90 1.18 13.03 -5.68
#